data_AF-G5RV40-F1
#
_entry.id   AF-G5RV40-F1
#
_cell.length_a   1.000
_cell.length_b   1.000
_cell.length_c   1.000
_cell.angle_alpha   90.00
_cell.angle_beta   90.00
_cell.angle_gamma   90.00
#
_symmetry.space_group_name_H-M   'P 1'
#
loop_
_entity.id
_entity.type
_entity.pdbx_description
1 polymer ?
#
loop_
_entity_poly.entity_id
_entity_poly.type
_entity_poly.pdbx_seq_one_letter_code
_entity_poly.pdbx_strand_id
1 'polypeptide(L)' 'MTLQVLQQRLDALMLRDKQRFARRLHGVKKVKNPDAQQAIFQTMAKEIEQAAAQVALREG' A
#
# COMPACT_ATOMS: atom_id res chain seq x y z
N MET A 1 -1.36 -9.62 -6.97
CA MET A 1 -2.17 -8.55 -6.35
C MET A 1 -2.38 -7.41 -7.34
N THR A 2 -3.57 -6.85 -7.41
CA THR A 2 -3.91 -5.72 -8.31
C THR A 2 -3.95 -4.39 -7.54
N LEU A 3 -3.87 -3.28 -8.27
CA LEU A 3 -3.93 -1.92 -7.70
C LEU A 3 -5.18 -1.68 -6.85
N GLN A 4 -6.33 -2.21 -7.28
CA GLN A 4 -7.61 -2.06 -6.58
C GLN A 4 -7.61 -2.71 -5.20
N VAL A 5 -7.01 -3.91 -5.08
CA VAL A 5 -6.89 -4.61 -3.79
C VAL A 5 -6.05 -3.80 -2.82
N LEU A 6 -4.94 -3.21 -3.29
CA LEU A 6 -4.12 -2.33 -2.45
C LEU A 6 -4.91 -1.09 -2.01
N GLN A 7 -5.67 -0.46 -2.91
CA GLN A 7 -6.51 0.70 -2.57
C GLN A 7 -7.57 0.39 -1.51
N GLN A 8 -8.22 -0.77 -1.57
CA GLN A 8 -9.20 -1.19 -0.55
C GLN A 8 -8.54 -1.37 0.82
N ARG A 9 -7.34 -1.97 0.87
CA ARG A 9 -6.60 -2.13 2.13
C ARG A 9 -6.16 -0.80 2.75
N LEU A 10 -6.00 0.26 1.94
CA LEU A 10 -5.70 1.59 2.47
C LEU A 10 -6.84 2.21 3.27
N ASP A 11 -8.07 1.76 3.08
CA ASP A 11 -9.21 2.29 3.82
C ASP A 11 -9.23 1.81 5.28
N ALA A 12 -8.64 0.64 5.54
CA ALA A 12 -8.46 0.09 6.89
C ALA A 12 -7.22 0.67 7.62
N LEU A 13 -6.51 1.63 7.01
CA LEU A 13 -5.33 2.27 7.61
C LEU A 13 -5.65 3.68 8.10
N MET A 14 -4.83 4.18 9.04
CA MET A 14 -4.87 5.58 9.45
C MET A 14 -4.61 6.53 8.26
N LEU A 15 -5.19 7.73 8.34
CA LEU A 15 -5.12 8.76 7.27
C LEU A 15 -3.69 9.04 6.78
N ARG A 16 -2.71 8.99 7.70
CA ARG A 16 -1.29 9.24 7.41
C ARG A 16 -0.71 8.15 6.50
N ASP A 17 -0.98 6.88 6.79
CA ASP A 17 -0.53 5.76 5.98
C ASP A 17 -1.26 5.70 4.63
N LYS A 18 -2.58 5.94 4.64
CA LYS A 18 -3.38 6.07 3.40
C LYS A 18 -2.78 7.10 2.44
N GLN A 19 -2.41 8.29 2.93
CA GLN A 19 -1.76 9.32 2.11
C GLN A 19 -0.36 8.91 1.61
N ARG A 20 0.44 8.25 2.46
CA ARG A 20 1.78 7.76 2.10
C ARG A 20 1.72 6.74 0.97
N PHE A 21 0.86 5.73 1.09
CA PHE A 21 0.70 4.69 0.08
C PHE A 21 0.02 5.21 -1.19
N ALA A 22 -0.93 6.16 -1.08
CA ALA A 22 -1.54 6.79 -2.26
C ALA A 22 -0.50 7.55 -3.10
N ARG A 23 0.41 8.30 -2.48
CA ARG A 23 1.52 8.96 -3.17
C ARG A 23 2.45 7.95 -3.85
N ARG A 24 2.77 6.84 -3.16
CA ARG A 24 3.63 5.78 -3.70
C ARG A 24 2.99 5.07 -4.89
N LEU A 25 1.71 4.70 -4.79
CA LEU A 25 0.93 4.11 -5.89
C LEU A 25 0.85 5.03 -7.11
N HIS A 26 0.73 6.35 -6.90
CA HIS A 26 0.74 7.32 -8.00
C HIS A 26 2.10 7.37 -8.72
N GLY A 27 3.21 7.20 -7.99
CA GLY A 27 4.55 7.07 -8.58
C GLY A 27 4.73 5.76 -9.36
N VAL A 28 4.19 4.66 -8.85
CA VAL A 28 4.30 3.33 -9.46
C VAL A 28 3.63 3.26 -10.83
N LYS A 29 2.55 4.01 -11.06
CA LYS A 29 1.89 4.10 -12.38
C LYS A 29 2.81 4.65 -13.48
N LYS A 30 3.90 5.34 -13.13
CA LYS A 30 4.88 5.88 -14.09
C LYS A 30 6.02 4.90 -14.39
N VAL A 31 6.09 3.78 -13.67
CA VAL A 31 7.12 2.75 -13.88
C VAL A 31 6.74 1.94 -15.12
N LYS A 32 7.57 2.00 -16.15
CA LYS A 32 7.34 1.29 -17.42
C LYS A 32 7.79 -0.18 -17.37
N ASN A 33 8.60 -0.55 -16.38
CA ASN A 33 9.06 -1.92 -16.21
C ASN A 33 8.03 -2.73 -15.38
N PRO A 34 7.34 -3.73 -15.97
CA PRO A 34 6.32 -4.50 -15.28
C PRO A 34 6.88 -5.29 -14.09
N ASP A 35 8.12 -5.77 -14.18
CA ASP A 35 8.76 -6.55 -13.11
C ASP A 35 9.02 -5.69 -11.87
N ALA A 36 9.59 -4.50 -12.09
CA ALA A 36 9.76 -3.50 -11.04
C ALA A 36 8.41 -3.06 -10.45
N GLN A 37 7.37 -2.91 -11.29
CA GLN A 37 6.03 -2.55 -10.84
C GLN A 37 5.45 -3.64 -9.91
N GLN A 38 5.61 -4.91 -10.27
CA GLN A 38 5.18 -6.03 -9.44
C GLN A 38 5.99 -6.14 -8.14
N ALA A 39 7.31 -5.95 -8.18
CA ALA A 39 8.16 -5.93 -7.00
C ALA A 39 7.72 -4.83 -6.01
N ILE A 40 7.37 -3.65 -6.53
CA ILE A 40 6.86 -2.55 -5.71
C ILE A 40 5.48 -2.88 -5.15
N PHE A 41 4.59 -3.51 -5.91
CA PHE A 41 3.29 -3.96 -5.40
C PHE A 41 3.42 -5.00 -4.28
N GLN A 42 4.33 -5.97 -4.42
CA GLN A 42 4.58 -6.99 -3.39
C GLN A 42 5.15 -6.36 -2.12
N THR A 43 6.08 -5.41 -2.27
CA THR A 43 6.65 -4.67 -1.14
C THR A 43 5.58 -3.84 -0.43
N MET A 44 4.77 -3.08 -1.19
CA MET A 44 3.68 -2.29 -0.63
C MET A 44 2.63 -3.17 0.06
N ALA A 45 2.33 -4.36 -0.48
CA ALA A 45 1.41 -5.28 0.16
C ALA A 45 1.86 -5.67 1.58
N LYS A 46 3.15 -5.96 1.75
CA LYS A 46 3.75 -6.26 3.07
C LYS A 46 3.74 -5.04 3.98
N GLU A 47 4.12 -3.87 3.47
CA GLU A 47 4.12 -2.62 4.26
C GLU A 47 2.70 -2.24 4.73
N ILE A 48 1.68 -2.37 3.87
CA ILE A 48 0.27 -2.11 4.19
C ILE A 48 -0.21 -3.09 5.26
N GLU A 49 0.17 -4.36 5.16
CA GLU A 49 -0.21 -5.38 6.13
C GLU A 49 0.41 -5.11 7.50
N GLN A 50 1.67 -4.69 7.55
CA GLN A 50 2.32 -4.27 8.80
C GLN A 50 1.71 -2.99 9.38
N ALA A 51 1.39 -2.01 8.53
CA ALA A 51 0.72 -0.80 8.98
C ALA A 51 -0.67 -1.12 9.57
N ALA A 52 -1.43 -2.01 8.92
CA ALA A 52 -2.74 -2.45 9.40
C ALA A 52 -2.62 -3.17 10.75
N ALA A 53 -1.62 -4.04 10.91
CA ALA A 53 -1.33 -4.69 12.18
C ALA A 53 -0.99 -3.67 13.28
N GLN A 54 -0.18 -2.65 12.99
CA GLN A 54 0.14 -1.61 13.96
C GLN A 54 -1.07 -0.74 14.34
N VAL A 55 -1.94 -0.41 13.39
CA VAL A 55 -3.18 0.32 13.66
C VAL A 55 -4.10 -0.52 14.56
N ALA A 56 -4.28 -1.81 14.23
CA ALA A 56 -5.07 -2.73 15.03
C ALA A 56 -4.53 -2.89 16.47
N LEU A 57 -3.20 -2.90 16.65
CA LEU A 57 -2.57 -2.94 17.98
C LEU A 57 -2.73 -1.63 18.77
N ARG A 58 -2.99 -0.50 18.09
CA ARG A 58 -3.11 0.82 18.70
C ARG A 58 -4.55 1.19 19.04
N GLU A 59 -5.52 0.66 18.28
CA GLU A 59 -6.95 0.85 18.51
C GLU A 59 -7.55 -0.26 19.40
N GLY A 60 -6.78 -1.30 19.72
CA GLY A 60 -7.16 -2.43 20.58
C GLY A 60 -6.82 -2.25 22.05
#